data_AF-A0A2S7Q1R2-F1
#
_entry.id   AF-A0A2S7Q1R2-F1
#
_cell.length_a   1.000
_cell.length_b   1.000
_cell.length_c   1.000
_cell.angle_alpha   90.00
_cell.angle_beta   90.00
_cell.angle_gamma   90.00
#
_symmetry.space_group_name_H-M   'P 1'
#
loop_
_entity.id
_entity.type
_entity.pdbx_description
1 polymer ?
#
loop_
_entity_poly.entity_id
_entity_poly.type
_entity_poly.pdbx_seq_one_letter_code
_entity_poly.pdbx_strand_id
1 'polypeptide(L)'
;MSLPIQLRIPAAVTISFLTGMGLGVSLGAQNAGLRFRAENAHRLPTDSTGWYLYHKTKNYHMALGGVKEGLKMGGKIAFWTAGFFGIEEIMDEFRGRKDFLSTIVASLSVAGGFSVWNRFPITTAARTAKTGLAFGLIYGLVQDAVGAAKGRRPGYVDFITQRGKPRREHESTTI
;
A
#
# COMPACT_ATOMS: atom_id res chain seq x y z
N MET A 1 6.45 14.26 8.41
CA MET A 1 7.13 14.48 7.11
C MET A 1 6.87 15.92 6.67
N SER A 2 7.87 16.64 6.19
CA SER A 2 7.84 18.10 5.88
C SER A 2 7.52 18.44 4.42
N LEU A 3 7.11 17.45 3.60
CA LEU A 3 6.75 17.69 2.21
C LEU A 3 5.31 18.21 2.10
N PRO A 4 5.05 19.19 1.21
CA PRO A 4 3.70 19.65 0.93
C PRO A 4 2.86 18.49 0.41
N ILE A 5 1.57 18.48 0.78
CA ILE A 5 0.62 17.41 0.44
C ILE A 5 0.58 17.11 -1.07
N GLN A 6 0.70 18.17 -1.88
CA GLN A 6 0.68 18.08 -3.33
C GLN A 6 1.83 17.28 -3.92
N LEU A 7 2.95 17.16 -3.22
CA LEU A 7 4.08 16.36 -3.66
C LEU A 7 4.10 14.96 -3.01
N ARG A 8 3.57 14.85 -1.78
CA ARG A 8 3.62 13.61 -0.99
C ARG A 8 2.79 12.49 -1.61
N ILE A 9 1.52 12.76 -1.93
CA ILE A 9 0.60 11.74 -2.44
C ILE A 9 1.00 11.29 -3.85
N PRO A 10 1.27 12.19 -4.82
CA PRO A 10 1.67 11.77 -6.16
C PRO A 10 3.01 11.01 -6.17
N ALA A 11 3.98 11.42 -5.34
CA ALA A 11 5.24 10.69 -5.21
C ALA A 11 5.02 9.27 -4.68
N ALA A 12 4.24 9.11 -3.61
CA ALA A 12 3.93 7.79 -3.05
C ALA A 12 3.19 6.90 -4.06
N VAL A 13 2.22 7.46 -4.78
CA VAL A 13 1.48 6.76 -5.84
C VAL A 13 2.41 6.34 -6.98
N THR A 14 3.30 7.23 -7.43
CA THR A 14 4.24 6.93 -8.53
C THR A 14 5.22 5.83 -8.13
N ILE A 15 5.77 5.87 -6.91
CA ILE A 15 6.67 4.83 -6.41
C ILE A 15 5.91 3.50 -6.33
N SER A 16 4.70 3.50 -5.76
CA SER A 16 3.88 2.29 -5.65
C SER A 16 3.51 1.71 -7.01
N PHE A 17 3.23 2.56 -8.00
CA PHE A 17 2.97 2.17 -9.38
C PHE A 17 4.17 1.47 -9.99
N LEU A 18 5.37 2.06 -9.87
CA LEU A 18 6.60 1.49 -10.42
C LEU A 18 6.94 0.16 -9.77
N THR A 19 6.80 0.04 -8.44
CA THR A 19 7.00 -1.22 -7.72
C THR A 19 5.99 -2.27 -8.17
N GLY A 20 4.70 -1.90 -8.28
CA GLY A 20 3.65 -2.80 -8.74
C GLY A 20 3.82 -3.23 -10.20
N MET A 21 4.29 -2.33 -11.04
CA MET A 21 4.61 -2.60 -12.44
C MET A 21 5.78 -3.56 -12.57
N GLY A 22 6.87 -3.37 -11.81
CA GLY A 22 8.02 -4.28 -11.81
C GLY A 22 7.64 -5.71 -11.41
N LEU A 23 6.84 -5.86 -10.35
CA LEU A 23 6.32 -7.16 -9.92
C LEU A 23 5.40 -7.77 -10.99
N GLY A 24 4.51 -6.97 -11.58
CA GLY A 24 3.58 -7.44 -12.61
C GLY A 24 4.24 -7.82 -13.92
N VAL A 25 5.30 -7.11 -14.34
CA VAL A 25 6.09 -7.47 -15.52
C VAL A 25 6.75 -8.84 -15.33
N SER A 26 7.39 -9.07 -14.19
CA SER A 26 8.05 -10.34 -13.90
C SER A 26 7.06 -11.50 -13.90
N LEU A 27 5.95 -11.36 -13.17
CA LEU A 27 4.93 -12.40 -13.07
C LEU A 27 4.20 -12.63 -14.41
N GLY A 28 3.87 -11.56 -15.12
CA GLY A 28 3.22 -11.61 -16.43
C GLY A 28 4.08 -12.29 -17.48
N ALA A 29 5.38 -11.98 -17.52
CA ALA A 29 6.33 -12.60 -18.43
C ALA A 29 6.51 -14.10 -18.13
N GLN A 30 6.64 -14.48 -16.86
CA GLN A 30 6.73 -15.89 -16.47
C GLN A 30 5.48 -16.68 -16.86
N ASN A 31 4.29 -16.16 -16.56
CA ASN A 31 3.03 -16.81 -16.90
C ASN A 31 2.83 -16.96 -18.42
N ALA A 32 3.13 -15.91 -19.19
CA ALA A 32 3.04 -15.96 -20.65
C ALA A 32 4.07 -16.94 -21.25
N GLY A 33 5.28 -16.99 -20.69
CA GLY A 33 6.32 -17.93 -21.11
C GLY A 33 5.94 -19.39 -20.82
N LEU A 34 5.38 -19.68 -19.64
CA LEU A 34 4.90 -21.01 -19.29
C LEU A 34 3.73 -21.45 -20.18
N ARG A 35 2.78 -20.55 -20.45
CA ARG A 35 1.68 -20.81 -21.38
C ARG A 35 2.16 -21.11 -22.79
N PHE A 36 3.08 -20.29 -23.32
CA PHE A 36 3.67 -20.51 -24.64
C PHE A 36 4.37 -21.87 -24.73
N ARG A 37 5.10 -22.27 -23.68
CA ARG A 37 5.77 -23.59 -23.61
C ARG A 37 4.76 -24.74 -23.54
N ALA A 38 3.68 -24.57 -22.79
CA ALA A 38 2.62 -25.57 -22.69
C ALA A 38 1.91 -25.77 -24.05
N GLU A 39 1.56 -24.66 -24.72
CA GLU A 39 0.92 -24.68 -26.03
C GLU A 39 1.82 -25.29 -27.11
N ASN A 40 3.13 -25.03 -27.06
CA ASN A 40 4.09 -25.51 -28.07
C ASN A 40 4.86 -26.78 -27.64
N ALA A 41 4.48 -27.44 -26.55
CA ALA A 41 5.16 -28.65 -26.07
C ALA A 41 5.16 -29.77 -27.11
N HIS A 42 4.16 -29.79 -28.00
CA HIS A 42 4.01 -30.75 -29.09
C HIS A 42 4.64 -30.30 -30.42
N ARG A 43 5.15 -29.07 -30.53
CA ARG A 43 5.74 -28.48 -31.76
C ARG A 43 7.15 -27.95 -31.50
N LEU A 44 8.04 -28.85 -31.08
CA LEU A 44 9.44 -28.50 -30.87
C LEU A 44 10.18 -28.44 -32.21
N PRO A 45 10.91 -27.36 -32.52
CA PRO A 45 11.69 -27.27 -33.75
C PRO A 45 12.81 -28.32 -33.79
N THR A 46 13.04 -28.90 -34.96
CA THR A 46 14.16 -29.83 -35.21
C THR A 46 15.38 -29.14 -35.84
N ASP A 47 15.20 -27.97 -36.46
CA ASP A 47 16.27 -27.20 -37.10
C ASP A 47 16.73 -26.00 -36.24
N SER A 48 17.99 -25.58 -36.43
CA SER A 48 18.60 -24.43 -35.74
C SER A 48 17.86 -23.12 -36.02
N THR A 49 17.41 -22.93 -37.27
CA THR A 49 16.63 -21.73 -37.67
C THR A 49 15.27 -21.70 -36.96
N GLY A 50 14.64 -22.87 -36.81
CA GLY A 50 13.36 -23.01 -36.10
C GLY A 50 13.47 -22.67 -34.62
N TRP A 51 14.59 -23.02 -33.97
CA TRP A 51 14.86 -22.64 -32.57
C TRP A 51 15.02 -21.14 -32.37
N TYR A 52 15.61 -20.42 -33.34
CA TYR A 52 15.69 -18.96 -33.30
C TYR A 52 14.30 -18.32 -33.36
N LEU A 53 13.47 -18.74 -34.32
CA LEU A 53 12.10 -18.23 -34.46
C LEU A 53 11.24 -18.56 -33.24
N TYR A 54 11.39 -19.75 -32.67
CA TYR A 54 10.73 -20.16 -31.43
C TYR A 54 11.04 -19.20 -30.28
N HIS A 55 12.31 -18.89 -30.05
CA HIS A 55 12.73 -17.97 -28.99
C HIS A 55 12.29 -16.53 -29.24
N LYS A 56 12.32 -16.07 -30.50
CA LYS A 56 11.82 -14.76 -30.90
C LYS A 56 10.33 -14.63 -30.56
N THR A 57 9.49 -15.57 -31.02
CA THR A 57 8.04 -15.57 -30.74
C THR A 57 7.74 -15.69 -29.25
N LYS A 58 8.46 -16.56 -28.53
CA LYS A 58 8.35 -16.70 -27.07
C LYS A 58 8.61 -15.37 -26.37
N ASN A 59 9.68 -14.67 -26.74
CA ASN A 59 10.04 -13.38 -26.14
C ASN A 59 8.98 -12.31 -26.42
N TYR A 60 8.34 -12.30 -27.61
CA TYR A 60 7.23 -11.39 -27.87
C TYR A 60 6.01 -11.67 -27.00
N HIS A 61 5.62 -12.94 -26.84
CA HIS A 61 4.51 -13.33 -25.97
C HIS A 61 4.81 -12.97 -24.49
N MET A 62 6.05 -13.19 -24.05
CA MET A 62 6.50 -12.83 -22.71
C MET A 62 6.51 -11.31 -22.49
N ALA A 63 6.98 -10.53 -23.47
CA ALA A 63 7.01 -9.07 -23.38
C ALA A 63 5.60 -8.48 -23.32
N LEU A 64 4.70 -8.91 -24.20
CA LEU A 64 3.30 -8.46 -24.20
C LEU A 64 2.57 -8.85 -22.92
N GLY A 65 2.77 -10.10 -22.45
CA GLY A 65 2.21 -10.57 -21.18
C GLY A 65 2.74 -9.80 -19.97
N GLY A 66 4.04 -9.49 -19.97
CA GLY A 66 4.69 -8.69 -18.94
C GLY A 66 4.14 -7.26 -18.89
N VAL A 67 4.08 -6.55 -20.02
CA VAL A 67 3.56 -5.17 -20.06
C VAL A 67 2.10 -5.10 -19.62
N LYS A 68 1.26 -6.03 -20.12
CA LYS A 68 -0.17 -6.05 -19.78
C LYS A 68 -0.41 -6.29 -18.29
N GLU A 69 0.27 -7.28 -17.70
CA GLU A 69 0.10 -7.56 -16.27
C GLU A 69 0.80 -6.51 -15.40
N GLY A 70 1.93 -5.95 -15.86
CA GLY A 70 2.63 -4.82 -15.23
C GLY A 70 1.75 -3.60 -15.07
N LEU A 71 1.13 -3.12 -16.15
CA LEU A 71 0.22 -1.97 -16.09
C LEU A 71 -1.00 -2.24 -15.19
N LYS A 72 -1.54 -3.46 -15.26
CA LYS A 72 -2.68 -3.89 -14.43
C LYS A 72 -2.33 -3.94 -12.95
N MET A 73 -1.19 -4.53 -12.57
CA MET A 73 -0.75 -4.59 -11.18
C MET A 73 -0.30 -3.22 -10.66
N GLY A 74 0.44 -2.46 -11.45
CA GLY A 74 0.86 -1.10 -11.13
C GLY A 74 -0.34 -0.20 -10.85
N GLY A 75 -1.34 -0.20 -11.73
CA GLY A 75 -2.58 0.58 -11.54
C GLY A 75 -3.37 0.18 -10.30
N LYS A 76 -3.51 -1.13 -10.03
CA LYS A 76 -4.19 -1.62 -8.82
C LYS A 76 -3.50 -1.18 -7.53
N ILE A 77 -2.17 -1.31 -7.46
CA ILE A 77 -1.39 -0.93 -6.28
C ILE A 77 -1.42 0.60 -6.09
N ALA A 78 -1.28 1.36 -7.18
CA ALA A 78 -1.39 2.81 -7.18
C ALA A 78 -2.75 3.29 -6.65
N PHE A 79 -3.84 2.67 -7.10
CA PHE A 79 -5.21 2.98 -6.64
C PHE A 79 -5.36 2.77 -5.12
N TRP A 80 -4.96 1.61 -4.61
CA TRP A 80 -5.07 1.33 -3.16
C TRP A 80 -4.14 2.20 -2.33
N THR A 81 -2.96 2.55 -2.84
CA THR A 81 -2.01 3.46 -2.19
C THR A 81 -2.59 4.87 -2.11
N ALA A 82 -3.17 5.38 -3.19
CA ALA A 82 -3.86 6.67 -3.20
C ALA A 82 -5.02 6.69 -2.20
N GLY A 83 -5.83 5.61 -2.17
CA GLY A 83 -6.91 5.46 -1.21
C GLY A 83 -6.43 5.47 0.25
N PHE A 84 -5.35 4.74 0.56
CA PHE A 84 -4.75 4.71 1.89
C PHE A 84 -4.33 6.11 2.36
N PHE A 85 -3.47 6.79 1.59
CA PHE A 85 -2.96 8.11 1.97
C PHE A 85 -4.05 9.19 1.95
N GLY A 86 -5.05 9.05 1.09
CA GLY A 86 -6.22 9.95 1.07
C GLY A 86 -7.04 9.85 2.35
N ILE A 87 -7.36 8.63 2.79
CA ILE A 87 -8.11 8.41 4.05
C ILE A 87 -7.30 8.85 5.26
N GLU A 88 -5.99 8.56 5.29
CA GLU A 88 -5.09 8.99 6.36
C GLU A 88 -5.10 10.53 6.51
N GLU A 89 -4.99 11.28 5.41
CA GLU A 89 -4.99 12.74 5.47
C GLU A 89 -6.36 13.31 5.90
N ILE A 90 -7.46 12.77 5.38
CA ILE A 90 -8.82 13.19 5.80
C ILE A 90 -8.98 13.00 7.31
N MET A 91 -8.46 11.90 7.87
CA MET A 91 -8.53 11.65 9.31
C MET A 91 -7.60 12.54 10.13
N ASP A 92 -6.41 12.83 9.63
CA ASP A 92 -5.48 13.78 10.25
C ASP A 92 -6.10 15.20 10.32
N GLU A 93 -6.74 15.65 9.24
CA GLU A 93 -7.40 16.96 9.16
C GLU A 93 -8.62 17.02 10.08
N PHE A 94 -9.44 15.97 10.09
CA PHE A 94 -10.62 15.88 10.96
C PHE A 94 -10.27 15.86 12.46
N ARG A 95 -9.18 15.20 12.87
CA ARG A 95 -8.78 15.09 14.28
C ARG A 95 -7.86 16.21 14.75
N GLY A 96 -7.33 17.02 13.82
CA GLY A 96 -6.38 18.10 14.11
C GLY A 96 -5.07 17.64 14.76
N ARG A 97 -4.79 16.33 14.72
CA ARG A 97 -3.60 15.69 15.31
C ARG A 97 -3.13 14.59 14.37
N LYS A 98 -1.81 14.44 14.23
CA LYS A 98 -1.19 13.30 13.53
C LYS A 98 -0.79 12.26 14.57
N ASP A 99 -1.45 11.10 14.55
CA ASP A 99 -1.22 9.98 15.46
C ASP A 99 -1.38 8.63 14.74
N PHE A 100 -0.81 7.56 15.29
CA PHE A 100 -0.96 6.19 14.75
C PHE A 100 -2.42 5.73 14.55
N LEU A 101 -3.39 6.38 15.20
CA LEU A 101 -4.80 6.05 15.07
C LEU A 101 -5.37 6.42 13.69
N SER A 102 -4.95 7.53 13.07
CA SER A 102 -5.36 7.84 11.70
C SER A 102 -4.87 6.77 10.72
N THR A 103 -3.66 6.27 10.93
CA THR A 103 -3.06 5.15 10.21
C THR A 103 -3.85 3.84 10.39
N ILE A 104 -4.29 3.52 11.61
CA ILE A 104 -5.13 2.34 11.87
C ILE A 104 -6.45 2.47 11.11
N VAL A 105 -7.13 3.60 11.19
CA VAL A 105 -8.41 3.78 10.50
C VAL A 105 -8.24 3.72 9.00
N ALA A 106 -7.19 4.32 8.44
CA ALA A 106 -6.86 4.22 7.03
C ALA A 106 -6.62 2.76 6.61
N SER A 107 -5.83 2.01 7.39
CA SER A 107 -5.53 0.60 7.11
C SER A 107 -6.78 -0.30 7.16
N LEU A 108 -7.66 -0.09 8.14
CA LEU A 108 -8.91 -0.83 8.26
C LEU A 108 -9.90 -0.48 7.15
N SER A 109 -9.96 0.80 6.75
CA SER A 109 -10.81 1.26 5.66
C SER A 109 -10.38 0.67 4.33
N VAL A 110 -9.07 0.64 4.06
CA VAL A 110 -8.51 -0.03 2.87
C VAL A 110 -8.76 -1.54 2.92
N ALA A 111 -8.60 -2.19 4.08
CA ALA A 111 -8.90 -3.62 4.25
C ALA A 111 -10.38 -3.94 4.02
N GLY A 112 -11.29 -3.10 4.52
CA GLY A 112 -12.73 -3.21 4.31
C GLY A 112 -13.10 -3.00 2.84
N GLY A 113 -12.61 -1.92 2.22
CA GLY A 113 -12.80 -1.64 0.80
C GLY A 113 -12.28 -2.77 -0.09
N PHE A 114 -11.11 -3.31 0.22
CA PHE A 114 -10.54 -4.45 -0.50
C PHE A 114 -11.40 -5.71 -0.36
N SER A 115 -11.96 -5.96 0.82
CA SER A 115 -12.83 -7.11 1.07
C SER A 115 -14.12 -7.03 0.26
N VAL A 116 -14.73 -5.83 0.18
CA VAL A 116 -15.91 -5.58 -0.66
C VAL A 116 -15.59 -5.71 -2.13
N TRP A 117 -14.47 -5.12 -2.58
CA TRP A 117 -14.02 -5.20 -3.97
C TRP A 117 -13.86 -6.64 -4.47
N ASN A 118 -13.33 -7.52 -3.62
CA ASN A 118 -13.13 -8.93 -3.94
C ASN A 118 -14.29 -9.84 -3.51
N ARG A 119 -15.40 -9.27 -3.00
CA ARG A 119 -16.59 -10.00 -2.53
C ARG A 119 -16.26 -11.15 -1.58
N PHE A 120 -15.40 -10.88 -0.60
CA PHE A 120 -14.96 -11.90 0.34
C PHE A 120 -16.06 -12.33 1.33
N PRO A 121 -16.11 -13.62 1.72
CA PRO A 121 -16.96 -14.06 2.82
C PRO A 121 -16.47 -13.45 4.14
N ILE A 122 -17.37 -13.37 5.12
CA ILE A 122 -17.13 -12.70 6.42
C ILE A 122 -15.85 -13.22 7.12
N THR A 123 -15.56 -14.52 7.01
CA THR A 123 -14.36 -15.14 7.60
C THR A 123 -13.06 -14.66 6.95
N THR A 124 -13.03 -14.49 5.63
CA THR A 124 -11.87 -13.95 4.90
C THR A 124 -11.74 -12.46 5.14
N ALA A 125 -12.85 -11.72 5.16
CA ALA A 125 -12.87 -10.30 5.49
C ALA A 125 -12.31 -10.03 6.90
N ALA A 126 -12.66 -10.86 7.89
CA ALA A 126 -12.10 -10.78 9.24
C ALA A 126 -10.58 -10.99 9.26
N ARG A 127 -10.06 -11.92 8.44
CA ARG A 127 -8.62 -12.14 8.30
C ARG A 127 -7.94 -10.93 7.66
N THR A 128 -8.54 -10.36 6.61
CA THR A 128 -8.05 -9.14 5.94
C THR A 128 -8.05 -7.95 6.90
N ALA A 129 -9.07 -7.81 7.74
CA ALA A 129 -9.14 -6.78 8.77
C ALA A 129 -8.04 -6.98 9.84
N LYS A 130 -7.80 -8.22 10.29
CA LYS A 130 -6.72 -8.52 11.24
C LYS A 130 -5.34 -8.18 10.66
N THR A 131 -5.09 -8.50 9.39
CA THR A 131 -3.85 -8.10 8.72
C THR A 131 -3.77 -6.59 8.57
N GLY A 132 -4.85 -5.92 8.18
CA GLY A 132 -4.92 -4.47 8.06
C GLY A 132 -4.59 -3.78 9.39
N LEU A 133 -5.19 -4.24 10.48
CA LEU A 133 -4.93 -3.75 11.84
C LEU A 133 -3.46 -3.93 12.24
N ALA A 134 -2.88 -5.11 11.99
CA ALA A 134 -1.47 -5.36 12.29
C ALA A 134 -0.54 -4.43 11.49
N PHE A 135 -0.80 -4.25 10.20
CA PHE A 135 -0.06 -3.30 9.37
C PHE A 135 -0.23 -1.86 9.85
N GLY A 136 -1.45 -1.42 10.17
CA GLY A 136 -1.73 -0.09 10.67
C GLY A 136 -1.00 0.20 12.00
N LEU A 137 -0.97 -0.76 12.92
CA LEU A 137 -0.22 -0.64 14.17
C LEU A 137 1.28 -0.53 13.92
N ILE A 138 1.86 -1.46 13.17
CA ILE A 138 3.31 -1.48 12.92
C ILE A 138 3.74 -0.19 12.19
N TYR A 139 3.03 0.17 11.12
CA TYR A 139 3.36 1.34 10.33
C TYR A 139 3.15 2.64 11.12
N GLY A 140 2.03 2.77 11.84
CA GLY A 140 1.72 3.94 12.67
C GLY A 140 2.75 4.14 13.79
N LEU A 141 3.16 3.08 14.48
CA LEU A 141 4.20 3.16 15.51
C LEU A 141 5.56 3.57 14.92
N VAL A 142 5.90 3.07 13.73
CA VAL A 142 7.12 3.49 13.03
C VAL A 142 7.04 4.96 12.61
N GLN A 143 5.88 5.41 12.11
CA GLN A 143 5.64 6.82 11.78
C GLN A 143 5.80 7.72 13.01
N ASP A 144 5.24 7.32 14.16
CA ASP A 144 5.33 8.06 15.42
C ASP A 144 6.76 8.08 15.97
N ALA A 145 7.50 6.96 15.90
CA ALA A 145 8.89 6.87 16.31
C ALA A 145 9.80 7.79 15.46
N VAL A 146 9.61 7.77 14.14
CA VAL A 146 10.32 8.67 13.21
C VAL A 146 9.92 10.13 13.44
N GLY A 147 8.65 10.37 13.79
CA GLY A 147 8.14 11.69 14.16
C GLY A 147 8.82 12.24 15.42
N ALA A 148 8.87 11.43 16.47
CA ALA A 148 9.52 11.74 17.74
C ALA A 148 11.02 12.01 17.56
N ALA A 149 11.73 11.17 16.79
CA ALA A 149 13.15 11.36 16.48
C ALA A 149 13.43 12.67 15.70
N LYS A 150 12.45 13.18 14.95
CA LYS A 150 12.53 14.46 14.21
C LYS A 150 12.02 15.66 15.02
N GLY A 151 11.78 15.49 16.33
CA GLY A 151 11.35 16.57 17.21
C GLY A 151 9.85 16.94 17.11
N ARG A 152 9.04 16.19 16.36
CA ARG A 152 7.57 16.32 16.44
C ARG A 152 7.09 15.56 17.66
N ARG A 153 6.32 16.22 18.54
CA ARG A 153 5.64 15.53 19.65
C ARG A 153 4.46 14.73 19.09
N PRO A 154 4.46 13.38 19.18
CA PRO A 154 3.30 12.59 18.81
C PRO A 154 2.11 12.99 19.69
N GLY A 155 0.93 13.18 19.13
CA GLY A 155 -0.22 13.77 19.84
C GLY A 155 -0.70 12.99 21.07
N TYR A 156 -0.35 11.71 21.19
CA TYR A 156 -0.62 10.89 22.38
C TYR A 156 0.31 11.21 23.56
N VAL A 157 1.53 11.69 23.30
CA VAL A 157 2.48 12.09 24.35
C VAL A 157 1.94 13.29 25.13
N ASP A 158 1.24 14.21 24.48
CA ASP A 158 0.56 15.31 25.19
C ASP A 158 -0.60 14.81 26.05
N PHE A 159 -1.31 13.75 25.65
CA PHE A 159 -2.41 13.18 26.43
C PHE A 159 -1.90 12.41 27.67
N ILE A 160 -0.79 11.69 27.57
CA ILE A 160 -0.13 11.06 28.73
C ILE A 160 0.50 12.13 29.64
N THR A 161 1.19 13.11 29.06
CA THR A 161 1.89 14.16 29.83
C THR A 161 0.89 15.11 30.53
N GLN A 162 -0.26 15.41 29.93
CA GLN A 162 -1.32 16.18 30.58
C GLN A 162 -2.00 15.42 31.72
N ARG A 163 -2.05 14.09 31.67
CA ARG A 163 -2.57 13.27 32.79
C ARG A 163 -1.69 13.33 34.05
N GLY A 164 -0.43 13.77 33.92
CA GLY A 164 0.52 13.96 35.01
C GLY A 164 0.55 15.37 35.61
N LYS A 165 -0.18 16.35 35.07
CA LYS A 165 -0.30 17.67 35.70
C LYS A 165 -1.43 17.63 36.73
N PRO A 166 -1.16 17.76 38.04
CA PRO A 166 -2.22 17.91 39.01
C PRO A 166 -3.00 19.17 38.64
N ARG A 167 -4.32 19.02 38.51
CA ARG A 167 -5.29 20.11 38.42
C ARG A 167 -5.09 20.96 39.67
N ARG A 168 -4.35 22.07 39.53
CA ARG A 168 -4.31 23.10 40.58
C ARG A 168 -5.67 23.79 40.57
N GLU A 169 -6.55 23.28 41.41
CA GLU A 169 -7.65 24.07 41.96
C GLU A 169 -7.08 25.04 42.98
N HIS A 170 -7.29 26.33 42.74
CA HIS A 170 -7.49 27.39 43.73
C HIS A 170 -8.32 28.45 42.98
N GLU A 171 -9.64 28.44 43.12
CA GLU A 171 -10.41 28.94 44.27
C GLU A 171 -10.35 30.47 44.37
N SER A 172 -11.46 31.07 43.92
CA SER A 172 -12.20 32.20 44.50
C SER A 172 -11.41 33.31 45.20
N THR A 173 -11.46 34.51 44.61
CA THR A 173 -11.86 35.70 45.37
C THR A 173 -12.76 36.59 44.52
N THR A 174 -14.05 36.55 44.85
CA THR A 174 -14.99 37.64 44.65
C THR A 174 -14.58 38.80 45.56
N ILE A 175 -14.39 39.99 45.00
CA ILE A 175 -14.97 41.31 45.33
C ILE A 175 -14.29 42.33 44.42
#